data_AF-A0A0G0T921-F1
#
_entry.id   AF-A0A0G0T921-F1
#
_cell.length_a   1.000
_cell.length_b   1.000
_cell.length_c   1.000
_cell.angle_alpha   90.00
_cell.angle_beta   90.00
_cell.angle_gamma   90.00
#
_symmetry.space_group_name_H-M   'P 1'
#
loop_
_entity.id
_entity.type
_entity.pdbx_description
1 polymer ?
#
loop_
_entity_poly.entity_id
_entity_poly.type
_entity_poly.pdbx_seq_one_letter_code
_entity_poly.pdbx_strand_id
1 'polypeptide(L)'
;MRSMTSHPLERYFVYVLISLKDERFYVGFTADLVKRFQEHKTGTVSSTKYRRPLKLIHYEYFINKVDAKSREVFLKSGFGRDQLRQSLKRTLKEIEQVIAEASHKNLTQKEFSRSYRK
;
A
#
# COMPACT_ATOMS: atom_id res chain seq x y z
N MET A 1 -23.43 -41.57 6.94
CA MET A 1 -23.08 -40.48 6.00
C MET A 1 -22.13 -39.52 6.70
N ARG A 2 -20.90 -39.36 6.19
CA ARG A 2 -19.92 -38.41 6.75
C ARG A 2 -20.49 -37.00 6.60
N SER A 3 -20.67 -36.30 7.72
CA SER A 3 -21.04 -34.89 7.77
C SER A 3 -20.04 -34.07 6.95
N MET A 4 -20.52 -33.39 5.90
CA MET A 4 -19.76 -32.35 5.21
C MET A 4 -19.70 -31.14 6.12
N THR A 5 -18.84 -31.19 7.14
CA THR A 5 -18.54 -30.03 7.97
C THR A 5 -17.93 -28.96 7.06
N SER A 6 -18.64 -27.84 6.93
CA SER A 6 -18.22 -26.62 6.24
C SER A 6 -16.96 -26.06 6.89
N HIS A 7 -15.79 -26.52 6.46
CA HIS A 7 -14.54 -25.86 6.82
C HIS A 7 -14.48 -24.55 6.04
N PRO A 8 -14.45 -23.38 6.71
CA PRO A 8 -14.34 -22.12 6.01
C PRO A 8 -13.03 -22.09 5.24
N LEU A 9 -13.12 -21.76 3.95
CA LEU A 9 -11.94 -21.59 3.11
C LEU A 9 -11.03 -20.54 3.74
N GLU A 10 -9.75 -20.88 3.86
CA GLU A 10 -8.73 -19.94 4.30
C GLU A 10 -8.67 -18.73 3.36
N ARG A 11 -8.25 -17.59 3.89
CA ARG A 11 -8.28 -16.30 3.17
C ARG A 11 -6.89 -15.71 3.12
N TYR A 12 -6.57 -15.19 1.95
CA TYR A 12 -5.26 -14.65 1.65
C TYR A 12 -5.40 -13.38 0.82
N PHE A 13 -4.51 -12.43 1.08
CA PHE A 13 -4.52 -11.13 0.43
C PHE A 13 -3.13 -10.82 -0.11
N VAL A 14 -3.06 -10.45 -1.38
CA VAL A 14 -1.91 -9.72 -1.93
C VAL A 14 -2.28 -8.25 -1.93
N TYR A 15 -1.43 -7.39 -1.40
CA TYR A 15 -1.74 -5.97 -1.23
C TYR A 15 -0.64 -5.06 -1.77
N VAL A 16 -1.05 -3.88 -2.22
CA VAL A 16 -0.15 -2.84 -2.74
C VAL A 16 -0.31 -1.59 -1.89
N LEU A 17 0.79 -1.19 -1.25
CA LEU A 17 0.91 0.11 -0.60
C LEU A 17 1.71 1.06 -1.49
N ILE A 18 1.43 2.35 -1.40
CA ILE A 18 2.30 3.41 -1.91
C ILE A 18 2.80 4.26 -0.75
N SER A 19 4.07 4.62 -0.79
CA SER A 19 4.63 5.64 0.09
C SER A 19 4.31 7.02 -0.46
N LEU A 20 3.78 7.91 0.38
CA LEU A 20 3.65 9.32 0.02
C LEU A 20 4.98 10.09 0.20
N LYS A 21 6.03 9.42 0.68
CA LYS A 21 7.36 9.99 0.89
C LYS A 21 8.29 9.72 -0.29
N ASP A 22 8.28 8.49 -0.81
CA ASP A 22 9.16 8.07 -1.91
C ASP A 22 8.41 7.64 -3.18
N GLU A 23 7.07 7.69 -3.15
CA GLU A 23 6.18 7.40 -4.29
C GLU A 23 6.34 6.00 -4.89
N ARG A 24 7.01 5.08 -4.17
CA ARG A 24 7.23 3.72 -4.64
C ARG A 24 6.23 2.75 -4.03
N PHE A 25 5.93 1.71 -4.78
CA PHE A 25 5.11 0.61 -4.28
C PHE A 25 5.80 -0.22 -3.20
N TYR A 26 4.99 -0.86 -2.38
CA TYR A 26 5.32 -2.02 -1.58
C TYR A 26 4.25 -3.08 -1.86
N VAL A 27 4.68 -4.26 -2.30
CA VAL A 27 3.79 -5.40 -2.53
C VAL A 27 4.04 -6.43 -1.44
N GLY A 28 2.98 -6.87 -0.78
CA GLY A 28 3.06 -7.89 0.26
C GLY A 28 1.91 -8.87 0.22
N PHE A 29 1.98 -9.85 1.11
CA PHE A 29 0.98 -10.89 1.28
C PHE A 29 0.65 -11.08 2.77
N THR A 30 -0.61 -11.38 3.10
CA THR A 30 -1.06 -11.65 4.47
C THR A 30 -2.37 -12.47 4.48
N ALA A 31 -2.67 -13.13 5.59
CA ALA A 31 -4.00 -13.69 5.87
C ALA A 31 -4.93 -12.67 6.58
N ASP A 32 -4.36 -11.59 7.11
CA ASP A 32 -5.08 -10.50 7.79
C ASP A 32 -4.60 -9.15 7.23
N LEU A 33 -5.40 -8.56 6.33
CA LEU A 33 -5.09 -7.30 5.65
C LEU A 33 -5.14 -6.11 6.60
N VAL A 34 -6.12 -6.08 7.51
CA VAL A 34 -6.33 -4.95 8.43
C VAL A 34 -5.18 -4.86 9.42
N LYS A 35 -4.85 -5.97 10.09
CA LYS A 35 -3.72 -6.02 11.03
C LYS A 35 -2.42 -5.63 10.34
N ARG A 36 -2.14 -6.23 9.17
CA ARG A 36 -0.91 -5.94 8.42
C ARG A 36 -0.81 -4.47 8.01
N PHE A 37 -1.91 -3.86 7.58
CA PHE A 37 -1.91 -2.43 7.25
C PHE A 37 -1.65 -1.56 8.49
N GLN A 38 -2.20 -1.91 9.66
CA GLN A 38 -1.90 -1.21 10.90
C GLN A 38 -0.41 -1.32 11.29
N GLU A 39 0.21 -2.49 11.16
CA GLU A 39 1.64 -2.69 11.41
C GLU A 39 2.51 -1.77 10.52
N HIS A 40 2.16 -1.68 9.24
CA HIS A 40 2.81 -0.75 8.30
C HIS A 40 2.61 0.72 8.71
N LYS A 41 1.41 1.09 9.14
CA LYS A 41 1.06 2.45 9.57
C LYS A 41 1.81 2.86 10.84
N THR A 42 1.86 1.98 11.84
CA THR A 42 2.56 2.22 13.11
C THR A 42 4.08 2.11 13.00
N GLY A 43 4.59 1.55 11.88
CA GLY A 43 6.01 1.50 11.59
C GLY A 43 6.72 0.31 12.23
N THR A 44 6.00 -0.74 12.58
CA THR A 44 6.55 -1.98 13.12
C THR A 44 7.14 -2.89 12.03
N VAL A 45 6.84 -2.61 10.74
CA VAL A 45 7.42 -3.35 9.60
C VAL A 45 8.71 -2.70 9.11
N SER A 46 9.83 -3.38 9.32
CA SER A 46 11.20 -2.90 9.02
C SER A 46 11.39 -2.40 7.58
N SER A 47 10.82 -3.09 6.59
CA SER A 47 10.96 -2.75 5.16
C SER A 47 10.25 -1.44 4.76
N THR A 48 9.39 -0.91 5.64
CA THR A 48 8.57 0.27 5.32
C THR A 48 8.54 1.34 6.39
N LYS A 49 9.08 1.08 7.60
CA LYS A 49 9.04 2.02 8.72
C LYS A 49 9.57 3.42 8.38
N TYR A 50 10.59 3.49 7.52
CA TYR A 50 11.22 4.74 7.07
C TYR A 50 10.58 5.36 5.82
N ARG A 51 9.63 4.65 5.21
CA ARG A 51 8.91 5.02 3.99
C ARG A 51 7.50 5.55 4.28
N ARG A 52 7.16 5.82 5.54
CA ARG A 52 5.86 6.38 5.94
C ARG A 52 5.76 7.87 5.58
N PRO A 53 4.55 8.41 5.39
CA PRO A 53 3.26 7.73 5.48
C PRO A 53 2.97 6.83 4.27
N LEU A 54 2.22 5.75 4.51
CA LEU A 54 1.82 4.75 3.51
C LEU A 54 0.30 4.78 3.28
N LYS A 55 -0.13 4.49 2.06
CA LYS A 55 -1.54 4.31 1.68
C LYS A 55 -1.74 2.95 1.04
N LEU A 56 -2.78 2.22 1.45
CA LEU A 56 -3.25 1.01 0.76
C LEU A 56 -4.05 1.45 -0.46
N ILE A 57 -3.61 1.05 -1.65
CA ILE A 57 -4.19 1.49 -2.93
C ILE A 57 -4.86 0.36 -3.71
N HIS A 58 -4.53 -0.89 -3.39
CA HIS A 58 -5.07 -2.07 -4.05
C HIS A 58 -4.85 -3.33 -3.19
N TYR A 59 -5.75 -4.30 -3.32
CA TYR A 59 -5.54 -5.66 -2.85
C TYR A 59 -6.33 -6.67 -3.69
N GLU A 60 -5.85 -7.91 -3.71
CA GLU A 60 -6.46 -9.05 -4.38
C GLU A 60 -6.74 -10.16 -3.35
N TYR A 61 -7.92 -10.78 -3.42
CA TYR A 61 -8.38 -11.83 -2.51
C TYR A 61 -8.16 -13.23 -3.11
N PHE A 62 -7.70 -14.16 -2.28
CA PHE A 62 -7.44 -15.54 -2.67
C PHE A 62 -7.92 -16.51 -1.58
N ILE A 63 -8.40 -17.67 -2.00
CA ILE A 63 -8.68 -18.82 -1.11
C ILE A 63 -7.54 -19.85 -1.09
N ASN A 64 -6.63 -19.76 -2.05
CA ASN A 64 -5.47 -20.63 -2.18
C ASN A 64 -4.19 -19.84 -1.88
N LYS A 65 -3.39 -20.35 -0.95
CA LYS A 65 -2.14 -19.71 -0.52
C LYS A 65 -1.10 -19.63 -1.63
N VAL A 66 -1.00 -20.67 -2.45
CA VAL A 66 0.00 -20.78 -3.52
C VAL A 66 -0.32 -19.77 -4.62
N ASP A 67 -1.59 -19.66 -5.02
CA ASP A 67 -2.02 -18.68 -6.03
C ASP A 67 -1.69 -17.25 -5.58
N ALA A 68 -2.01 -16.92 -4.33
CA ALA A 68 -1.70 -15.64 -3.74
C ALA A 68 -0.18 -15.36 -3.71
N LYS A 69 0.64 -16.37 -3.38
CA LYS A 69 2.10 -16.23 -3.38
C LYS A 69 2.68 -16.07 -4.77
N SER A 70 2.20 -16.83 -5.74
CA SER A 70 2.57 -16.67 -7.15
C SER A 70 2.22 -15.28 -7.66
N ARG A 71 1.05 -14.76 -7.28
CA ARG A 71 0.64 -13.38 -7.61
C ARG A 71 1.52 -12.33 -6.95
N GLU A 72 1.87 -12.49 -5.66
CA GLU A 72 2.80 -11.59 -4.96
C GLU A 72 4.14 -11.49 -5.69
N VAL A 73 4.70 -12.63 -6.09
CA VAL A 73 5.97 -12.70 -6.85
C VAL A 73 5.83 -12.01 -8.20
N PHE A 74 4.75 -12.30 -8.94
CA PHE A 74 4.49 -11.64 -10.21
C PHE A 74 4.39 -10.12 -10.07
N LEU A 75 3.61 -9.61 -9.10
CA LEU A 75 3.45 -8.17 -8.88
C LEU A 75 4.74 -7.47 -8.40
N LYS A 76 5.70 -8.24 -7.86
CA LYS A 76 7.05 -7.75 -7.53
C LYS A 76 8.00 -7.69 -8.74
N SER A 77 7.67 -8.36 -9.85
CA SER A 77 8.45 -8.29 -11.09
C SER A 77 8.32 -6.92 -11.79
N GLY A 78 9.16 -6.66 -12.78
CA GLY A 78 9.04 -5.44 -13.61
C GLY A 78 7.69 -5.37 -14.33
N PHE A 79 7.34 -6.43 -15.05
CA PHE A 79 6.08 -6.52 -15.80
C PHE A 79 4.85 -6.38 -14.90
N GLY A 80 4.84 -7.04 -13.74
CA GLY A 80 3.74 -6.92 -12.79
C GLY A 80 3.59 -5.51 -12.22
N ARG A 81 4.70 -4.80 -11.96
CA ARG A 81 4.65 -3.39 -11.54
C ARG A 81 4.11 -2.48 -12.64
N ASP A 82 4.45 -2.73 -13.89
CA ASP A 82 3.92 -1.95 -15.02
C ASP A 82 2.43 -2.21 -15.23
N GLN A 83 1.97 -3.44 -15.04
CA GLN A 83 0.55 -3.76 -15.00
C GLN A 83 -0.18 -3.00 -13.88
N LEU A 84 0.41 -2.91 -12.67
CA LEU A 84 -0.15 -2.12 -11.57
C LEU A 84 -0.23 -0.63 -11.93
N ARG A 85 0.82 -0.06 -12.51
CA ARG A 85 0.81 1.35 -12.93
C ARG A 85 -0.28 1.64 -13.96
N GLN A 86 -0.44 0.76 -14.94
CA GLN A 86 -1.45 0.93 -15.98
C GLN A 86 -2.87 0.80 -15.42
N SER A 87 -3.12 -0.22 -14.61
CA SER A 87 -4.44 -0.48 -14.00
C SER A 87 -4.85 0.58 -12.98
N LEU A 88 -3.88 1.13 -12.22
CA LEU A 88 -4.11 2.12 -11.16
C LEU A 88 -3.81 3.56 -11.60
N LYS A 89 -3.68 3.83 -12.90
CA LYS A 89 -3.22 5.15 -13.42
C LYS A 89 -3.99 6.36 -12.85
N ARG A 90 -5.30 6.21 -12.62
CA ARG A 90 -6.15 7.29 -12.07
C ARG A 90 -5.90 7.48 -10.58
N THR A 91 -5.84 6.38 -9.83
CA THR A 91 -5.48 6.38 -8.41
C THR A 91 -4.10 7.01 -8.18
N LEU A 92 -3.11 6.71 -9.05
CA LEU A 92 -1.79 7.33 -8.96
C LEU A 92 -1.84 8.84 -9.21
N LYS A 93 -2.62 9.29 -10.20
CA LYS A 93 -2.83 10.71 -10.47
C LYS A 93 -3.45 11.44 -9.27
N GLU A 94 -4.43 10.83 -8.60
CA GLU A 94 -5.04 11.39 -7.39
C GLU A 94 -4.01 11.51 -6.24
N ILE A 95 -3.12 10.52 -6.11
CA ILE A 95 -2.06 10.55 -5.09
C ILE A 95 -1.03 11.65 -5.39
N GLU A 96 -0.61 11.80 -6.64
CA GLU A 96 0.30 12.88 -7.07
C GLU A 96 -0.28 14.25 -6.73
N GLN A 97 -1.58 14.47 -6.96
CA GLN A 97 -2.28 15.70 -6.59
C GLN A 97 -2.23 15.94 -5.07
N VAL A 98 -2.51 14.92 -4.27
CA VAL A 98 -2.44 15.01 -2.79
C VAL A 98 -1.03 15.38 -2.32
N ILE A 99 0.02 14.82 -2.93
CA ILE A 99 1.41 15.11 -2.58
C ILE A 99 1.78 16.56 -2.95
N ALA A 100 1.35 17.03 -4.13
CA ALA A 100 1.57 18.40 -4.57
C ALA A 100 0.91 19.41 -3.61
N GLU A 101 -0.37 19.20 -3.26
CA GLU A 101 -1.10 20.05 -2.33
C GLU A 101 -0.46 20.12 -0.94
N ALA A 102 0.02 18.99 -0.42
CA ALA A 102 0.71 18.94 0.86
C ALA A 102 2.03 19.73 0.83
N SER A 103 2.74 19.69 -0.29
CA SER A 103 4.01 20.40 -0.48
C SER A 103 3.81 21.92 -0.50
N HIS A 104 2.78 22.41 -1.19
CA HIS A 104 2.44 23.84 -1.22
C HIS A 104 2.07 24.38 0.18
N LYS A 105 1.25 23.65 0.96
CA LYS A 105 0.87 24.06 2.32
C LYS A 105 2.07 24.17 3.28
N ASN A 106 3.08 23.33 3.11
CA ASN A 106 4.28 23.36 3.94
C ASN A 106 5.19 24.57 3.62
N LEU A 107 5.24 25.00 2.35
CA LEU A 107 5.98 26.20 1.93
C LEU A 107 5.36 27.47 2.52
N THR A 108 4.04 27.63 2.38
CA THR A 108 3.34 28.82 2.88
C THR A 108 3.42 28.97 4.40
N GLN A 109 3.34 27.86 5.15
CA GLN A 109 3.52 27.89 6.62
C GLN A 109 4.96 28.27 7.03
N LYS A 110 5.97 27.79 6.29
CA LYS A 110 7.38 28.17 6.55
C LYS A 110 7.64 29.64 6.26
N GLU A 111 7.12 30.16 5.16
CA GLU A 111 7.23 31.59 4.79
C GLU A 111 6.56 32.49 5.80
N PHE A 112 5.34 32.14 6.24
CA PHE A 112 4.64 32.84 7.32
C PHE A 112 5.46 32.81 8.62
N SER A 113 5.92 31.64 9.07
CA SER A 113 6.72 31.54 10.31
C SER A 113 8.04 32.31 10.30
N ARG A 114 8.66 32.52 9.12
CA ARG A 114 9.87 33.35 8.96
C ARG A 114 9.56 34.84 9.02
N SER A 115 8.39 35.25 8.56
CA SER A 115 7.96 36.66 8.57
C SER A 115 7.67 37.21 9.97
N TYR A 116 7.29 36.36 10.94
CA TYR A 116 6.99 36.76 12.33
C TYR A 116 8.15 36.56 13.32
N ARG A 117 9.34 36.17 12.82
CA ARG A 117 10.58 36.09 13.61
C ARG A 117 11.54 37.27 13.35
N LYS A 118 11.09 38.28 12.61
CA LYS A 118 11.70 39.62 12.52
C LYS A 118 10.79 40.60 13.23
#